data_AF-A0AAN6VGE4-F1
#
_entry.id   AF-A0AAN6VGE4-F1
#
_cell.length_a   1.000
_cell.length_b   1.000
_cell.length_c   1.000
_cell.angle_alpha   90.00
_cell.angle_beta   90.00
_cell.angle_gamma   90.00
#
_symmetry.space_group_name_H-M   'P 1'
#
loop_
_entity.id
_entity.type
_entity.pdbx_description
1 polymer ?
#
loop_
_entity_poly.entity_id
_entity_poly.type
_entity_poly.pdbx_seq_one_letter_code
_entity_poly.pdbx_strand_id
1 'polypeptide(L)'
;MNPADGSANGAQLQSKEYRDLLDVVDRLRNQGLSRYVDLPQIIVCGDHQDNLCTRFATELILRRAPVAGIDISISPGSDRTEDEQATLEAFTYTGTLETLDLGLSGPSQPHLTLVDLPGLFLAGNKDQSEQDAALIEKLAKSDFALQQRTLGLITKPDTLDQGSDSEQFYIQLAQNKDVHFGLGWHVLRNRTYAERNDSAAARDAAEADFFSNGVWTSLKPSQLGLPSVLEDVTEGIDECRATLQQLGTPRVTSAEQRRHLLKVSARWSEMARAAIDGTYTDSFFHEAADRRLRAVMQKTLAAFAKEMHLKGHAKNIIHYSDEEDSDDDMPGPHVIRRSTYIDEVKMLMVDSRGRELPGTYNPLIVAELFRKQCKPWHGMVRSVLESTFHAASRTTESILQHAADEETATALLSIVVAPAMEVIRAGLWSEADKILKPHILGHPITYNHYLTDNVQKAQAQRLRLKLEEQLKSFSNTSELSSSPMNYKLDMLKLFDKLTVRMEPDMDTCSCSMAIDMMEAYYKVALETVIDSVSTLAVERCLLQKLPGILNPEVVCELPDDIVSRIAAEGPESVAKREQATEKLAVLEEAMVELRRLGTLGGQGTEGVTAV
;
A
#
# COMPACT_ATOMS: atom_id res chain seq x y z
N MET A 1 51.40 -42.55 -55.81
CA MET A 1 50.42 -41.52 -56.23
C MET A 1 49.15 -41.83 -55.46
N ASN A 2 48.94 -41.13 -54.35
CA ASN A 2 47.81 -41.33 -53.43
C ASN A 2 46.78 -40.21 -53.64
N PRO A 3 45.48 -40.53 -53.64
CA PRO A 3 44.42 -39.54 -53.48
C PRO A 3 44.07 -39.41 -52.00
N ALA A 4 44.31 -38.23 -51.43
CA ALA A 4 43.78 -37.82 -50.13
C ALA A 4 43.47 -36.33 -50.25
N ASP A 5 42.17 -36.00 -50.31
CA ASP A 5 41.58 -34.84 -49.66
C ASP A 5 40.10 -34.75 -50.05
N GLY A 6 39.24 -35.14 -49.09
CA GLY A 6 37.79 -35.19 -49.20
C GLY A 6 37.19 -35.39 -47.82
N SER A 7 37.56 -34.54 -46.87
CA SER A 7 37.09 -34.58 -45.48
C SER A 7 37.43 -33.26 -44.78
N ALA A 8 36.69 -32.17 -45.04
CA ALA A 8 36.93 -30.91 -44.34
C ALA A 8 35.69 -30.03 -44.01
N ASN A 9 34.47 -30.38 -44.42
CA ASN A 9 33.31 -29.47 -44.22
C ASN A 9 32.37 -29.83 -43.05
N GLY A 10 32.61 -30.91 -42.29
CA GLY A 10 31.79 -31.28 -41.13
C GLY A 10 32.27 -30.74 -39.77
N ALA A 11 33.43 -30.07 -39.73
CA ALA A 11 34.14 -29.78 -38.48
C ALA A 11 33.75 -28.44 -37.80
N GLN A 12 32.95 -27.58 -38.43
CA GLN A 12 32.62 -26.26 -37.88
C GLN A 12 31.36 -26.21 -36.99
N LEU A 13 30.47 -27.21 -37.06
CA LEU A 13 29.34 -27.37 -36.14
C LEU A 13 29.73 -28.04 -34.80
N GLN A 14 31.01 -28.37 -34.60
CA GLN A 14 31.51 -29.14 -33.45
C GLN A 14 32.45 -28.37 -32.50
N SER A 15 32.38 -27.04 -32.44
CA SER A 15 33.05 -26.33 -31.35
C SER A 15 32.51 -26.85 -29.99
N LYS A 16 33.41 -27.08 -29.04
CA LYS A 16 33.07 -27.60 -27.70
C LYS A 16 32.05 -26.67 -27.00
N GLU A 17 32.20 -25.37 -27.21
CA GLU A 17 31.34 -24.33 -26.65
C GLU A 17 29.89 -24.41 -27.17
N TYR A 18 29.70 -24.68 -28.47
CA TYR A 18 28.34 -24.84 -29.04
C TYR A 18 27.65 -26.12 -28.55
N ARG A 19 28.41 -27.21 -28.35
CA ARG A 19 27.86 -28.44 -27.74
C ARG A 19 27.47 -28.22 -26.28
N ASP A 20 28.32 -27.55 -25.51
CA ASP A 20 28.04 -27.21 -24.12
C ASP A 20 26.80 -26.30 -23.99
N LEU A 21 26.59 -25.37 -24.92
CA LEU A 21 25.42 -24.50 -24.97
C LEU A 21 24.13 -25.27 -25.30
N LEU A 22 24.15 -26.12 -26.31
CA LEU A 22 22.98 -26.93 -26.69
C LEU A 22 22.60 -27.96 -25.62
N ASP A 23 23.60 -28.54 -24.96
CA ASP A 23 23.39 -29.45 -23.82
C ASP A 23 22.75 -28.72 -22.62
N VAL A 24 23.03 -27.43 -22.43
CA VAL A 24 22.35 -26.61 -21.41
C VAL A 24 20.93 -26.29 -21.82
N VAL A 25 20.66 -25.91 -23.07
CA VAL A 25 19.28 -25.67 -23.54
C VAL A 25 18.43 -26.92 -23.33
N ASP A 26 18.98 -28.11 -23.58
CA ASP A 26 18.29 -29.38 -23.33
C ASP A 26 18.10 -29.68 -21.84
N ARG A 27 19.08 -29.35 -20.98
CA ARG A 27 18.91 -29.44 -19.51
C ARG A 27 17.82 -28.49 -19.01
N LEU A 28 17.81 -27.24 -19.48
CA LEU A 28 16.81 -26.24 -19.16
C LEU A 28 15.40 -26.68 -19.61
N ARG A 29 15.27 -27.29 -20.79
CA ARG A 29 14.00 -27.91 -21.25
C ARG A 29 13.54 -29.04 -20.34
N ASN A 30 14.45 -29.95 -19.97
CA ASN A 30 14.12 -31.09 -19.09
C ASN A 30 13.76 -30.67 -17.67
N GLN A 31 14.23 -29.52 -17.20
CA GLN A 31 13.85 -28.90 -15.93
C GLN A 31 12.48 -28.19 -15.99
N GLY A 32 11.82 -28.16 -17.14
CA GLY A 32 10.48 -27.59 -17.29
C GLY A 32 10.45 -26.08 -17.51
N LEU A 33 11.61 -25.44 -17.77
CA LEU A 33 11.69 -24.01 -18.06
C LEU A 33 10.82 -23.61 -19.28
N SER A 34 10.61 -24.52 -20.22
CA SER A 34 9.73 -24.35 -21.38
C SER A 34 8.26 -24.09 -21.05
N ARG A 35 7.85 -24.24 -19.77
CA ARG A 35 6.50 -23.88 -19.31
C ARG A 35 6.36 -22.39 -18.95
N TYR A 36 7.48 -21.71 -18.73
CA TYR A 36 7.52 -20.35 -18.19
C TYR A 36 8.31 -19.37 -19.05
N VAL A 37 9.27 -19.85 -19.84
CA VAL A 37 10.09 -19.08 -20.77
C VAL A 37 10.14 -19.80 -22.11
N ASP A 38 9.90 -19.07 -23.19
CA ASP A 38 9.95 -19.62 -24.54
C ASP A 38 11.41 -19.90 -24.94
N LEU A 39 11.74 -21.19 -25.07
CA LEU A 39 13.07 -21.63 -25.49
C LEU A 39 13.09 -21.78 -27.01
N PRO A 40 14.01 -21.10 -27.73
CA PRO A 40 13.94 -21.01 -29.19
C PRO A 40 14.17 -22.37 -29.90
N GLN A 41 13.49 -22.53 -31.03
CA GLN A 41 13.84 -23.47 -32.10
C GLN A 41 14.44 -22.67 -33.26
N ILE A 42 15.59 -23.10 -33.79
CA ILE A 42 16.44 -22.28 -34.67
C ILE A 42 16.18 -22.66 -36.13
N ILE A 43 15.65 -21.72 -36.92
CA ILE A 43 15.70 -21.78 -38.39
C ILE A 43 16.87 -20.89 -38.84
N VAL A 44 17.80 -21.44 -39.62
CA VAL A 44 18.99 -20.71 -40.09
C VAL A 44 18.82 -20.35 -41.55
N CYS A 45 18.76 -19.05 -41.85
CA CYS A 45 18.86 -18.54 -43.21
C CYS A 45 20.25 -17.91 -43.40
N GLY A 46 21.00 -18.33 -44.42
CA GLY A 46 22.35 -17.81 -44.67
C GLY A 46 22.73 -17.75 -46.15
N ASP A 47 23.51 -16.72 -46.50
CA ASP A 47 24.13 -16.56 -47.82
C ASP A 47 25.54 -17.20 -47.88
N HIS A 48 25.89 -17.76 -49.04
CA HIS A 48 27.13 -18.49 -49.28
C HIS A 48 27.78 -18.11 -50.62
N GLN A 49 28.88 -17.35 -50.53
CA GLN A 49 29.90 -17.25 -51.59
C GLN A 49 30.87 -18.44 -51.48
N ASP A 50 30.57 -19.54 -52.15
CA ASP A 50 31.58 -20.43 -52.78
C ASP A 50 30.87 -21.56 -53.56
N ASN A 51 31.48 -21.96 -54.68
CA ASN A 51 30.89 -22.73 -55.80
C ASN A 51 30.54 -24.22 -55.52
N LEU A 52 30.15 -24.58 -54.29
CA LEU A 52 29.76 -25.93 -53.85
C LEU A 52 28.38 -25.86 -53.17
N CYS A 53 27.30 -25.89 -53.95
CA CYS A 53 25.96 -25.49 -53.50
C CYS A 53 25.12 -26.61 -52.85
N THR A 54 24.41 -26.27 -51.76
CA THR A 54 23.11 -26.88 -51.38
C THR A 54 22.03 -26.29 -52.30
N ARG A 55 21.38 -27.10 -53.14
CA ARG A 55 20.35 -26.64 -54.09
C ARG A 55 18.91 -26.79 -53.57
N PHE A 56 18.75 -27.34 -52.35
CA PHE A 56 17.47 -27.78 -51.79
C PHE A 56 17.39 -27.37 -50.32
N ALA A 57 16.19 -27.06 -49.84
CA ALA A 57 15.98 -26.81 -48.43
C ALA A 57 16.22 -28.11 -47.65
N THR A 58 17.19 -28.09 -46.75
CA THR A 58 17.66 -29.25 -46.02
C THR A 58 17.19 -29.15 -44.58
N GLU A 59 16.26 -30.01 -44.16
CA GLU A 59 15.86 -30.12 -42.77
C GLU A 59 16.77 -31.10 -42.05
N LEU A 60 17.65 -30.59 -41.19
CA LEU A 60 18.51 -31.40 -40.32
C LEU A 60 17.84 -31.56 -38.94
N ILE A 61 17.33 -32.76 -38.68
CA ILE A 61 16.69 -33.12 -37.42
C ILE A 61 17.72 -33.85 -36.53
N LEU A 62 18.19 -33.18 -35.49
CA LEU A 62 19.04 -33.74 -34.46
C LEU A 62 18.18 -34.22 -33.28
N ARG A 63 18.32 -35.49 -32.92
CA ARG A 63 17.60 -36.10 -31.79
C ARG A 63 18.53 -36.99 -30.98
N ARG A 64 18.38 -36.98 -29.65
CA ARG A 64 19.16 -37.87 -28.79
C ARG A 64 18.59 -39.29 -28.85
N ALA A 65 19.44 -40.26 -29.15
CA ALA A 65 19.06 -41.68 -29.22
C ALA A 65 20.19 -42.56 -28.67
N PRO A 66 19.87 -43.75 -28.10
CA PRO A 66 20.89 -44.65 -27.53
C PRO A 66 21.86 -45.22 -28.58
N VAL A 67 21.49 -45.16 -29.87
CA VAL A 67 22.29 -45.68 -30.99
C VAL A 67 22.44 -44.58 -32.03
N ALA A 68 23.63 -44.47 -32.63
CA ALA A 68 23.86 -43.53 -33.72
C ALA A 68 23.19 -44.02 -35.02
N GLY A 69 22.33 -43.20 -35.61
CA GLY A 69 21.60 -43.50 -36.84
C GLY A 69 21.48 -42.27 -37.73
N ILE A 70 21.63 -42.46 -39.04
CA ILE A 70 21.38 -41.44 -40.05
C ILE A 70 20.18 -41.90 -40.85
N ASP A 71 19.14 -41.09 -40.86
CA ASP A 71 17.94 -41.26 -41.66
C ASP A 71 17.91 -40.18 -42.73
N ILE A 72 17.59 -40.54 -43.96
CA ILE A 72 17.54 -39.60 -45.09
C ILE A 72 16.22 -39.84 -45.81
N SER A 73 15.33 -38.86 -45.75
CA SER A 73 14.04 -38.91 -46.45
C SER A 73 13.85 -37.68 -47.32
N ILE A 74 12.95 -37.78 -48.29
CA ILE A 74 12.62 -36.67 -49.17
C ILE A 74 11.12 -36.46 -49.14
N SER A 75 10.73 -35.24 -48.76
CA SER A 75 9.34 -34.81 -48.71
C SER A 75 8.94 -34.18 -50.06
N PRO A 76 8.06 -34.80 -50.87
CA PRO A 76 7.74 -34.30 -52.20
C PRO A 76 6.77 -33.10 -52.20
N GLY A 77 6.88 -32.25 -53.22
CA GLY A 77 5.96 -31.13 -53.46
C GLY A 77 4.53 -31.59 -53.80
N SER A 78 3.54 -30.88 -53.26
CA SER A 78 2.10 -31.14 -53.45
C SER A 78 1.60 -30.90 -54.88
N ASP A 79 2.42 -30.29 -55.73
CA ASP A 79 2.20 -29.96 -57.13
C ASP A 79 2.72 -31.04 -58.10
N ARG A 80 3.41 -32.07 -57.57
CA ARG A 80 3.88 -33.23 -58.34
C ARG A 80 2.79 -34.27 -58.53
N THR A 81 2.94 -35.10 -59.57
CA THR A 81 1.99 -36.19 -59.84
C THR A 81 2.05 -37.28 -58.75
N GLU A 82 0.96 -37.99 -58.51
CA GLU A 82 0.89 -39.05 -57.46
C GLU A 82 1.98 -40.12 -57.64
N ASP A 83 2.32 -40.46 -58.89
CA ASP A 83 3.40 -41.41 -59.20
C ASP A 83 4.80 -40.86 -58.86
N GLU A 84 5.02 -39.55 -59.03
CA GLU A 84 6.27 -38.89 -58.64
C GLU A 84 6.38 -38.76 -57.12
N GLN A 85 5.30 -38.41 -56.41
CA GLN A 85 5.31 -38.34 -54.95
C GLN A 85 5.69 -39.68 -54.32
N ALA A 86 5.06 -40.77 -54.77
CA ALA A 86 5.37 -42.12 -54.30
C ALA A 86 6.82 -42.55 -54.59
N THR A 87 7.39 -42.09 -55.71
CA THR A 87 8.79 -42.39 -56.09
C THR A 87 9.79 -41.63 -55.21
N LEU A 88 9.45 -40.42 -54.77
CA LEU A 88 10.30 -39.55 -53.95
C LEU A 88 10.28 -39.92 -52.47
N GLU A 89 9.12 -40.34 -51.96
CA GLU A 89 8.98 -40.93 -50.62
C GLU A 89 9.76 -42.26 -50.48
N ALA A 90 9.95 -42.98 -51.59
CA ALA A 90 10.70 -44.25 -51.66
C ALA A 90 12.20 -44.09 -51.98
N PHE A 91 12.71 -42.86 -52.03
CA PHE A 91 14.01 -42.54 -52.60
C PHE A 91 15.22 -43.06 -51.80
N THR A 92 16.19 -43.67 -52.51
CA THR A 92 17.61 -43.77 -52.10
C THR A 92 18.48 -43.40 -53.31
N TYR A 93 19.33 -42.37 -53.14
CA TYR A 93 20.08 -41.58 -54.14
C TYR A 93 20.32 -42.22 -55.53
N THR A 94 19.81 -41.70 -56.66
CA THR A 94 20.25 -40.49 -57.40
C THR A 94 19.12 -39.84 -58.23
N GLY A 95 18.87 -38.52 -58.09
CA GLY A 95 17.94 -37.72 -58.91
C GLY A 95 17.55 -36.37 -58.28
N THR A 96 17.07 -35.40 -59.07
CA THR A 96 16.80 -33.97 -58.72
C THR A 96 15.48 -33.72 -57.95
N LEU A 97 15.53 -33.00 -56.82
CA LEU A 97 14.46 -32.85 -55.81
C LEU A 97 14.32 -31.42 -55.23
N GLU A 98 13.47 -31.15 -54.23
CA GLU A 98 13.19 -29.78 -53.71
C GLU A 98 13.47 -29.58 -52.20
N THR A 99 13.30 -30.61 -51.36
CA THR A 99 13.70 -30.62 -49.93
C THR A 99 14.37 -31.94 -49.55
N LEU A 100 15.33 -31.93 -48.62
CA LEU A 100 16.07 -33.10 -48.15
C LEU A 100 16.02 -33.16 -46.62
N ASP A 101 15.41 -34.20 -46.07
CA ASP A 101 15.32 -34.39 -44.62
C ASP A 101 16.46 -35.30 -44.16
N LEU A 102 17.30 -34.80 -43.28
CA LEU A 102 18.46 -35.48 -42.69
C LEU A 102 18.21 -35.67 -41.19
N GLY A 103 17.83 -36.87 -40.78
CA GLY A 103 17.72 -37.26 -39.38
C GLY A 103 19.05 -37.77 -38.84
N LEU A 104 19.73 -37.02 -37.97
CA LEU A 104 20.88 -37.53 -37.21
C LEU A 104 20.45 -37.83 -35.78
N SER A 105 20.53 -39.12 -35.43
CA SER A 105 20.24 -39.60 -34.09
C SER A 105 21.49 -40.16 -33.44
N GLY A 106 21.67 -39.95 -32.13
CA GLY A 106 22.81 -40.51 -31.40
C GLY A 106 22.96 -39.98 -29.98
N PRO A 107 23.80 -40.63 -29.14
CA PRO A 107 23.90 -40.30 -27.72
C PRO A 107 24.52 -38.92 -27.46
N SER A 108 25.26 -38.39 -28.43
CA SER A 108 25.91 -37.08 -28.39
C SER A 108 25.19 -36.01 -29.22
N GLN A 109 23.98 -36.28 -29.73
CA GLN A 109 23.21 -35.31 -30.52
C GLN A 109 22.31 -34.44 -29.61
N PRO A 110 22.19 -33.13 -29.89
CA PRO A 110 21.26 -32.23 -29.20
C PRO A 110 19.82 -32.38 -29.75
N HIS A 111 18.81 -31.96 -28.99
CA HIS A 111 17.43 -31.86 -29.51
C HIS A 111 17.22 -30.56 -30.28
N LEU A 112 17.64 -30.57 -31.54
CA LEU A 112 17.64 -29.40 -32.40
C LEU A 112 17.08 -29.76 -33.78
N THR A 113 16.20 -28.93 -34.32
CA THR A 113 15.82 -28.98 -35.74
C THR A 113 16.44 -27.74 -36.38
N LEU A 114 17.25 -27.95 -37.40
CA LEU A 114 17.91 -26.93 -38.21
C LEU A 114 17.34 -27.04 -39.61
N VAL A 115 16.70 -25.99 -40.10
CA VAL A 115 16.32 -25.93 -41.52
C VAL A 115 17.34 -25.04 -42.21
N ASP A 116 18.15 -25.62 -43.09
CA ASP A 116 19.10 -24.91 -43.95
C ASP A 116 18.44 -24.68 -45.31
N LEU A 117 18.14 -23.43 -45.63
CA LEU A 117 17.55 -23.08 -46.92
C LEU A 117 18.67 -22.88 -47.97
N PRO A 118 18.44 -23.18 -49.26
CA PRO A 118 19.43 -22.92 -50.30
C PRO A 118 19.84 -21.45 -50.26
N GLY A 119 21.09 -21.14 -50.63
CA GLY A 119 21.58 -19.76 -50.75
C GLY A 119 20.69 -18.96 -51.70
N LEU A 120 19.76 -18.21 -51.14
CA LEU A 120 18.54 -17.82 -51.84
C LEU A 120 18.71 -16.66 -52.82
N PHE A 121 19.83 -15.92 -52.81
CA PHE A 121 19.88 -14.67 -53.58
C PHE A 121 21.30 -14.29 -54.03
N LEU A 122 21.86 -14.98 -55.04
CA LEU A 122 23.02 -14.45 -55.78
C LEU A 122 23.18 -15.10 -57.17
N ALA A 123 22.33 -14.68 -58.12
CA ALA A 123 22.65 -14.45 -59.54
C ALA A 123 21.35 -14.09 -60.29
N GLY A 124 21.31 -12.92 -60.91
CA GLY A 124 20.08 -12.31 -61.41
C GLY A 124 19.23 -13.19 -62.34
N ASN A 125 18.00 -13.44 -61.92
CA ASN A 125 16.81 -13.52 -62.78
C ASN A 125 15.56 -13.26 -61.91
N LYS A 126 14.65 -12.41 -62.40
CA LYS A 126 13.42 -11.99 -61.70
C LYS A 126 12.42 -13.14 -61.42
N ASP A 127 12.63 -14.31 -62.01
CA ASP A 127 11.69 -15.43 -61.98
C ASP A 127 12.00 -16.47 -60.86
N GLN A 128 13.17 -16.41 -60.21
CA GLN A 128 13.51 -17.32 -59.08
C GLN A 128 12.94 -16.83 -57.75
N SER A 129 12.89 -15.50 -57.52
CA SER A 129 12.47 -14.92 -56.24
C SER A 129 11.01 -15.18 -55.85
N GLU A 130 10.10 -15.38 -56.81
CA GLU A 130 8.67 -15.57 -56.52
C GLU A 130 8.32 -17.03 -56.12
N GLN A 131 8.99 -18.03 -56.72
CA GLN A 131 8.77 -19.44 -56.37
C GLN A 131 9.40 -19.80 -55.02
N ASP A 132 10.54 -19.19 -54.70
CA ASP A 132 11.29 -19.48 -53.49
C ASP A 132 10.70 -18.79 -52.25
N ALA A 133 10.14 -17.58 -52.40
CA ALA A 133 9.34 -16.92 -51.36
C ALA A 133 8.08 -17.74 -51.04
N ALA A 134 7.43 -18.33 -52.06
CA ALA A 134 6.29 -19.21 -51.87
C ALA A 134 6.65 -20.51 -51.12
N LEU A 135 7.88 -21.03 -51.26
CA LEU A 135 8.37 -22.20 -50.52
C LEU A 135 8.56 -21.88 -49.02
N ILE A 136 9.17 -20.75 -48.68
CA ILE A 136 9.33 -20.27 -47.29
C ILE A 136 7.97 -20.00 -46.67
N GLU A 137 7.08 -19.35 -47.44
CA GLU A 137 5.72 -19.06 -47.02
C GLU A 137 4.92 -20.35 -46.80
N LYS A 138 5.14 -21.39 -47.61
CA LYS A 138 4.51 -22.71 -47.46
C LYS A 138 5.06 -23.50 -46.26
N LEU A 139 6.38 -23.51 -46.04
CA LEU A 139 7.00 -24.16 -44.88
C LEU A 139 6.63 -23.46 -43.56
N ALA A 140 6.56 -22.13 -43.56
CA ALA A 140 6.17 -21.35 -42.39
C ALA A 140 4.65 -21.37 -42.12
N LYS A 141 3.79 -21.50 -43.15
CA LYS A 141 2.32 -21.51 -43.01
C LYS A 141 1.68 -22.90 -42.94
N SER A 142 2.41 -23.97 -43.26
CA SER A 142 1.86 -25.34 -43.25
C SER A 142 1.59 -25.88 -41.85
N ASP A 143 2.29 -25.38 -40.83
CA ASP A 143 2.06 -25.76 -39.43
C ASP A 143 2.05 -24.54 -38.49
N PHE A 144 0.85 -24.12 -38.11
CA PHE A 144 0.62 -22.97 -37.22
C PHE A 144 1.25 -23.16 -35.83
N ALA A 145 1.42 -24.41 -35.38
CA ALA A 145 2.05 -24.70 -34.09
C ALA A 145 3.58 -24.48 -34.14
N LEU A 146 4.22 -24.73 -35.28
CA LEU A 146 5.62 -24.42 -35.52
C LEU A 146 5.83 -22.91 -35.63
N GLN A 147 4.98 -22.20 -36.39
CA GLN A 147 5.10 -20.75 -36.58
C GLN A 147 5.12 -19.95 -35.25
N GLN A 148 4.40 -20.40 -34.22
CA GLN A 148 4.37 -19.77 -32.89
C GLN A 148 5.66 -19.96 -32.07
N ARG A 149 6.47 -20.98 -32.38
CA ARG A 149 7.69 -21.36 -31.62
C ARG A 149 8.99 -21.21 -32.40
N THR A 150 8.89 -20.67 -33.61
CA THR A 150 10.00 -20.51 -34.54
C THR A 150 10.65 -19.14 -34.38
N LEU A 151 11.98 -19.15 -34.31
CA LEU A 151 12.83 -17.97 -34.36
C LEU A 151 13.46 -17.86 -35.76
N GLY A 152 13.27 -16.74 -36.45
CA GLY A 152 13.95 -16.48 -37.72
C GLY A 152 15.33 -15.85 -37.47
N LEU A 153 16.42 -16.44 -37.97
CA LEU A 153 17.77 -15.89 -37.81
C LEU A 153 18.35 -15.42 -39.14
N ILE A 154 18.69 -14.13 -39.21
CA ILE A 154 19.39 -13.52 -40.34
C ILE A 154 20.87 -13.41 -39.96
N THR A 155 21.74 -14.07 -40.73
CA THR A 155 23.19 -14.08 -40.48
C THR A 155 23.95 -13.40 -41.61
N LYS A 156 25.15 -12.89 -41.28
CA LYS A 156 26.01 -12.12 -42.20
C LYS A 156 25.32 -10.90 -42.84
N PRO A 157 24.69 -10.01 -42.06
CA PRO A 157 24.11 -8.78 -42.61
C PRO A 157 25.16 -7.85 -43.25
N ASP A 158 26.44 -8.05 -42.93
CA ASP A 158 27.59 -7.30 -43.42
C ASP A 158 27.97 -7.58 -44.89
N THR A 159 27.46 -8.66 -45.49
CA THR A 159 27.71 -8.97 -46.91
C THR A 159 26.76 -8.25 -47.86
N LEU A 160 25.78 -7.50 -47.34
CA LEU A 160 24.81 -6.75 -48.12
C LEU A 160 25.38 -5.38 -48.51
N ASP A 161 25.22 -5.01 -49.78
CA ASP A 161 25.63 -3.69 -50.27
C ASP A 161 24.70 -2.61 -49.71
N GLN A 162 25.30 -1.58 -49.08
CA GLN A 162 24.57 -0.48 -48.47
C GLN A 162 23.71 0.28 -49.50
N GLY A 163 22.40 0.39 -49.26
CA GLY A 163 21.43 1.01 -50.13
C GLY A 163 20.94 0.13 -51.29
N SER A 164 21.26 -1.17 -51.29
CA SER A 164 20.73 -2.12 -52.27
C SER A 164 19.26 -2.50 -51.97
N ASP A 165 18.53 -2.90 -53.02
CA ASP A 165 17.17 -3.42 -52.88
C ASP A 165 17.13 -4.68 -51.97
N SER A 166 18.22 -5.47 -51.96
CA SER A 166 18.39 -6.63 -51.07
C SER A 166 18.51 -6.24 -49.59
N GLU A 167 19.25 -5.17 -49.26
CA GLU A 167 19.35 -4.65 -47.88
C GLU A 167 17.98 -4.19 -47.36
N GLN A 168 17.19 -3.52 -48.20
CA GLN A 168 15.85 -3.06 -47.84
C GLN A 168 14.86 -4.22 -47.64
N PHE A 169 14.99 -5.28 -48.42
CA PHE A 169 14.19 -6.51 -48.29
C PHE A 169 14.47 -7.25 -46.98
N TYR A 170 15.75 -7.51 -46.64
CA TYR A 170 16.11 -8.19 -45.39
C TYR A 170 15.69 -7.42 -44.14
N ILE A 171 15.61 -6.09 -44.21
CA ILE A 171 15.09 -5.28 -43.11
C ILE A 171 13.58 -5.42 -42.95
N GLN A 172 12.83 -5.52 -44.06
CA GLN A 172 11.38 -5.80 -43.99
C GLN A 172 11.12 -7.19 -43.42
N LEU A 173 11.98 -8.16 -43.76
CA LEU A 173 11.97 -9.49 -43.17
C LEU A 173 12.29 -9.44 -41.67
N ALA A 174 13.36 -8.75 -41.26
CA ALA A 174 13.73 -8.54 -39.85
C ALA A 174 12.64 -7.81 -39.03
N GLN A 175 11.85 -6.94 -39.68
CA GLN A 175 10.70 -6.26 -39.07
C GLN A 175 9.44 -7.14 -38.99
N ASN A 176 9.53 -8.43 -39.36
CA ASN A 176 8.42 -9.39 -39.33
C ASN A 176 7.23 -8.98 -40.23
N LYS A 177 7.48 -8.20 -41.30
CA LYS A 177 6.44 -7.67 -42.19
C LYS A 177 6.08 -8.60 -43.35
N ASP A 178 7.03 -9.40 -43.80
CA ASP A 178 6.88 -10.27 -44.97
C ASP A 178 6.53 -11.70 -44.53
N VAL A 179 7.49 -12.41 -43.93
CA VAL A 179 7.27 -13.71 -43.28
C VAL A 179 7.11 -13.51 -41.77
N HIS A 180 5.95 -13.89 -41.22
CA HIS A 180 5.66 -13.70 -39.80
C HIS A 180 6.05 -14.93 -38.97
N PHE A 181 6.93 -14.75 -37.98
CA PHE A 181 7.21 -15.77 -36.94
C PHE A 181 6.74 -15.30 -35.56
N GLY A 182 6.32 -16.23 -34.72
CA GLY A 182 5.82 -15.98 -33.35
C GLY A 182 6.88 -15.38 -32.42
N LEU A 183 8.14 -15.81 -32.56
CA LEU A 183 9.29 -15.24 -31.82
C LEU A 183 10.01 -14.12 -32.61
N GLY A 184 9.47 -13.74 -33.77
CA GLY A 184 10.02 -12.72 -34.67
C GLY A 184 11.34 -13.12 -35.35
N TRP A 185 11.92 -12.15 -36.06
CA TRP A 185 13.21 -12.27 -36.72
C TRP A 185 14.30 -11.55 -35.93
N HIS A 186 15.47 -12.19 -35.87
CA HIS A 186 16.65 -11.72 -35.17
C HIS A 186 17.83 -11.64 -36.12
N VAL A 187 18.63 -10.60 -35.99
CA VAL A 187 19.78 -10.33 -36.87
C VAL A 187 21.07 -10.46 -36.07
N LEU A 188 22.01 -11.23 -36.61
CA LEU A 188 23.30 -11.52 -35.96
C LEU A 188 24.46 -11.23 -36.92
N ARG A 189 25.45 -10.45 -36.46
CA ARG A 189 26.72 -10.27 -37.18
C ARG A 189 27.72 -11.32 -36.72
N ASN A 190 28.10 -12.20 -37.63
CA ASN A 190 29.12 -13.22 -37.37
C ASN A 190 30.53 -12.71 -37.67
N ARG A 191 31.54 -13.38 -37.11
CA ARG A 191 32.96 -13.07 -37.36
C ARG A 191 33.30 -13.26 -38.83
N THR A 192 34.01 -12.30 -39.42
CA THR A 192 34.58 -12.46 -40.75
C THR A 192 35.82 -13.37 -40.72
N TYR A 193 36.29 -13.82 -41.88
CA TYR A 193 37.49 -14.67 -41.97
C TYR A 193 38.73 -14.02 -41.33
N ALA A 194 38.83 -12.70 -41.36
CA ALA A 194 39.92 -11.93 -40.76
C ALA A 194 39.82 -11.86 -39.22
N GLU A 195 38.60 -11.92 -38.66
CA GLU A 195 38.27 -11.78 -37.22
C GLU A 195 38.20 -13.14 -36.51
N ARG A 196 38.62 -14.22 -37.17
CA ARG A 196 38.44 -15.60 -36.67
C ARG A 196 39.07 -15.84 -35.30
N ASN A 197 40.16 -15.14 -34.97
CA ASN A 197 40.89 -15.28 -33.71
C ASN A 197 40.52 -14.23 -32.66
N ASP A 198 39.52 -13.38 -32.93
CA ASP A 198 39.13 -12.32 -32.01
C ASP A 198 38.40 -12.88 -30.78
N SER A 199 38.45 -12.12 -29.67
CA SER A 199 37.75 -12.48 -28.44
C SER A 199 36.23 -12.29 -28.59
N ALA A 200 35.44 -12.97 -27.75
CA ALA A 200 33.99 -12.80 -27.73
C ALA A 200 33.58 -11.34 -27.45
N ALA A 201 34.28 -10.66 -26.52
CA ALA A 201 34.02 -9.25 -26.22
C ALA A 201 34.34 -8.31 -27.39
N ALA A 202 35.39 -8.60 -28.18
CA ALA A 202 35.71 -7.83 -29.38
C ALA A 202 34.66 -8.04 -30.49
N ARG A 203 34.11 -9.25 -30.62
CA ARG A 203 32.97 -9.54 -31.50
C ARG A 203 31.74 -8.73 -31.10
N ASP A 204 31.37 -8.74 -29.82
CA ASP A 204 30.15 -8.08 -29.35
C ASP A 204 30.23 -6.56 -29.51
N ALA A 205 31.42 -5.98 -29.31
CA ALA A 205 31.69 -4.57 -29.59
C ALA A 205 31.55 -4.26 -31.10
N ALA A 206 32.14 -5.10 -31.97
CA ALA A 206 32.03 -4.93 -33.41
C ALA A 206 30.58 -5.13 -33.93
N GLU A 207 29.82 -6.03 -33.32
CA GLU A 207 28.40 -6.23 -33.60
C GLU A 207 27.56 -5.01 -33.19
N ALA A 208 27.77 -4.49 -31.98
CA ALA A 208 27.11 -3.27 -31.51
C ALA A 208 27.45 -2.06 -32.39
N ASP A 209 28.72 -1.91 -32.79
CA ASP A 209 29.16 -0.85 -33.69
C ASP A 209 28.52 -0.97 -35.07
N PHE A 210 28.36 -2.18 -35.61
CA PHE A 210 27.68 -2.41 -36.89
C PHE A 210 26.21 -2.02 -36.83
N PHE A 211 25.47 -2.49 -35.81
CA PHE A 211 24.04 -2.21 -35.68
C PHE A 211 23.74 -0.77 -35.24
N SER A 212 24.72 -0.04 -34.68
CA SER A 212 24.61 1.38 -34.39
C SER A 212 24.61 2.27 -35.65
N ASN A 213 24.95 1.71 -36.82
CA ASN A 213 25.10 2.42 -38.08
C ASN A 213 24.11 1.94 -39.15
N GLY A 214 23.74 2.85 -40.07
CA GLY A 214 22.93 2.52 -41.25
C GLY A 214 21.45 2.22 -40.95
N VAL A 215 20.83 1.45 -41.84
CA VAL A 215 19.39 1.14 -41.86
C VAL A 215 18.95 0.13 -40.78
N TRP A 216 19.90 -0.56 -40.14
CA TRP A 216 19.68 -1.51 -39.05
C TRP A 216 19.28 -0.85 -37.72
N THR A 217 19.55 0.46 -37.56
CA THR A 217 19.09 1.28 -36.42
C THR A 217 17.55 1.35 -36.29
N SER A 218 16.83 0.97 -37.34
CA SER A 218 15.37 0.90 -37.34
C SER A 218 14.79 -0.33 -36.63
N LEU A 219 15.64 -1.32 -36.30
CA LEU A 219 15.25 -2.53 -35.56
C LEU A 219 15.32 -2.30 -34.04
N LYS A 220 14.48 -3.01 -33.28
CA LYS A 220 14.51 -2.91 -31.81
C LYS A 220 15.77 -3.58 -31.27
N PRO A 221 16.38 -3.09 -30.17
CA PRO A 221 17.52 -3.74 -29.51
C PRO A 221 17.24 -5.21 -29.14
N SER A 222 15.99 -5.55 -28.82
CA SER A 222 15.56 -6.93 -28.52
C SER A 222 15.55 -7.88 -29.73
N GLN A 223 15.80 -7.38 -30.95
CA GLN A 223 15.89 -8.15 -32.20
C GLN A 223 17.34 -8.25 -32.72
N LEU A 224 18.28 -7.65 -31.99
CA LEU A 224 19.70 -7.55 -32.34
C LEU A 224 20.48 -8.38 -31.32
N GLY A 225 21.17 -9.42 -31.78
CA GLY A 225 21.87 -10.37 -30.90
C GLY A 225 20.97 -11.52 -30.39
N LEU A 226 21.55 -12.44 -29.61
CA LEU A 226 20.81 -13.56 -29.03
C LEU A 226 19.86 -13.07 -27.91
N PRO A 227 18.61 -13.56 -27.83
CA PRO A 227 17.66 -13.17 -26.80
C PRO A 227 18.25 -13.37 -25.41
N SER A 228 18.14 -12.34 -24.55
CA SER A 228 18.59 -12.37 -23.17
C SER A 228 17.67 -13.25 -22.32
N VAL A 229 17.74 -14.57 -22.51
CA VAL A 229 17.07 -15.57 -21.64
C VAL A 229 17.45 -15.34 -20.16
N LEU A 230 18.59 -14.72 -19.92
CA LEU A 230 19.01 -14.24 -18.60
C LEU A 230 18.09 -13.14 -18.06
N GLU A 231 17.73 -12.13 -18.86
CA GLU A 231 16.79 -11.07 -18.47
C GLU A 231 15.41 -11.65 -18.15
N ASP A 232 14.87 -12.50 -19.02
CA ASP A 232 13.53 -13.11 -18.83
C ASP A 232 13.48 -13.98 -17.56
N VAL A 233 14.55 -14.76 -17.30
CA VAL A 233 14.65 -15.58 -16.08
C VAL A 233 14.81 -14.68 -14.85
N THR A 234 15.58 -13.59 -14.92
CA THR A 234 15.72 -12.66 -13.79
C THR A 234 14.44 -11.91 -13.49
N GLU A 235 13.73 -11.41 -14.51
CA GLU A 235 12.43 -10.75 -14.36
C GLU A 235 11.41 -11.73 -13.78
N GLY A 236 11.36 -12.97 -14.28
CA GLY A 236 10.50 -14.01 -13.74
C GLY A 236 10.80 -14.38 -12.28
N ILE A 237 12.08 -14.38 -11.86
CA ILE A 237 12.47 -14.58 -10.46
C ILE A 237 12.00 -13.42 -9.59
N ASP A 238 12.20 -12.19 -10.05
CA ASP A 238 11.82 -10.99 -9.31
C ASP A 238 10.30 -10.87 -9.16
N GLU A 239 9.53 -11.21 -10.21
CA GLU A 239 8.07 -11.32 -10.16
C GLU A 239 7.60 -12.37 -9.13
N CYS A 240 8.21 -13.56 -9.13
CA CYS A 240 7.87 -14.63 -8.19
C CYS A 240 8.19 -14.21 -6.76
N ARG A 241 9.34 -13.56 -6.52
CA ARG A 241 9.73 -13.05 -5.20
C ARG A 241 8.79 -11.95 -4.73
N ALA A 242 8.42 -11.01 -5.61
CA ALA A 242 7.45 -9.96 -5.29
C ALA A 242 6.09 -10.57 -4.90
N THR A 243 5.62 -11.56 -5.66
CA THR A 243 4.36 -12.27 -5.39
C THR A 243 4.41 -13.01 -4.04
N LEU A 244 5.49 -13.74 -3.75
CA LEU A 244 5.67 -14.43 -2.47
C LEU A 244 5.81 -13.46 -1.29
N GLN A 245 6.43 -12.30 -1.50
CA GLN A 245 6.55 -11.25 -0.49
C GLN A 245 5.19 -10.62 -0.18
N GLN A 246 4.32 -10.43 -1.18
CA GLN A 246 2.94 -9.98 -0.97
C GLN A 246 2.10 -11.03 -0.23
N LEU A 247 2.28 -12.32 -0.53
CA LEU A 247 1.57 -13.42 0.14
C LEU A 247 2.07 -13.67 1.57
N GLY A 248 3.22 -13.13 1.99
CA GLY A 248 3.75 -13.25 3.35
C GLY A 248 4.24 -14.67 3.70
N THR A 249 4.31 -15.00 5.00
CA THR A 249 4.74 -16.34 5.46
C THR A 249 3.64 -17.37 5.28
N PRO A 250 3.93 -18.63 4.90
CA PRO A 250 2.91 -19.69 4.78
C PRO A 250 2.17 -19.92 6.10
N ARG A 251 0.84 -20.10 6.01
CA ARG A 251 -0.10 -20.26 7.13
C ARG A 251 -0.90 -21.57 7.06
N VAL A 252 -0.23 -22.67 6.71
CA VAL A 252 -0.88 -23.98 6.50
C VAL A 252 -1.14 -24.69 7.82
N THR A 253 -0.21 -24.56 8.78
CA THR A 253 -0.35 -25.20 10.10
C THR A 253 -0.91 -24.25 11.15
N SER A 254 -1.61 -24.79 12.16
CA SER A 254 -2.13 -24.01 13.29
C SER A 254 -1.01 -23.26 14.05
N ALA A 255 0.18 -23.86 14.15
CA ALA A 255 1.35 -23.23 14.76
C ALA A 255 1.85 -22.03 13.95
N GLU A 256 1.86 -22.11 12.62
CA GLU A 256 2.24 -21.00 11.74
C GLU A 256 1.22 -19.87 11.76
N GLN A 257 -0.07 -20.21 11.71
CA GLN A 257 -1.18 -19.26 11.85
C GLN A 257 -1.08 -18.48 13.17
N ARG A 258 -0.86 -19.18 14.28
CA ARG A 258 -0.67 -18.55 15.60
C ARG A 258 0.57 -17.67 15.63
N ARG A 259 1.69 -18.12 15.04
CA ARG A 259 2.92 -17.31 14.95
C ARG A 259 2.71 -16.04 14.11
N HIS A 260 1.92 -16.11 13.05
CA HIS A 260 1.56 -14.96 12.25
C HIS A 260 0.71 -13.96 13.07
N LEU A 261 -0.34 -14.44 13.74
CA LEU A 261 -1.18 -13.61 14.62
C LEU A 261 -0.38 -12.97 15.77
N LEU A 262 0.63 -13.66 16.30
CA LEU A 262 1.55 -13.10 17.30
C LEU A 262 2.36 -11.92 16.74
N LYS A 263 2.85 -12.02 15.49
CA LYS A 263 3.55 -10.90 14.84
C LYS A 263 2.61 -9.72 14.60
N VAL A 264 1.40 -10.00 14.09
CA VAL A 264 0.38 -8.97 13.84
C VAL A 264 -0.01 -8.27 15.14
N SER A 265 -0.31 -9.03 16.20
CA SER A 265 -0.69 -8.47 17.51
C SER A 265 0.43 -7.67 18.17
N ALA A 266 1.69 -8.10 18.05
CA ALA A 266 2.84 -7.35 18.55
C ALA A 266 2.96 -6.00 17.84
N ARG A 267 2.92 -6.00 16.50
CA ARG A 267 2.98 -4.78 15.68
C ARG A 267 1.80 -3.86 15.95
N TRP A 268 0.58 -4.42 16.01
CA TRP A 268 -0.62 -3.67 16.32
C TRP A 268 -0.54 -3.03 17.71
N SER A 269 -0.12 -3.78 18.73
CA SER A 269 0.04 -3.29 20.11
C SER A 269 1.07 -2.16 20.21
N GLU A 270 2.19 -2.27 19.48
CA GLU A 270 3.21 -1.23 19.40
C GLU A 270 2.64 0.05 18.78
N MET A 271 1.98 -0.06 17.62
CA MET A 271 1.36 1.08 16.95
C MET A 271 0.23 1.71 17.76
N ALA A 272 -0.62 0.90 18.41
CA ALA A 272 -1.69 1.39 19.27
C ALA A 272 -1.10 2.18 20.45
N ARG A 273 -0.04 1.66 21.09
CA ARG A 273 0.67 2.37 22.15
C ARG A 273 1.30 3.67 21.64
N ALA A 274 1.96 3.64 20.49
CA ALA A 274 2.53 4.82 19.85
C ALA A 274 1.46 5.90 19.55
N ALA A 275 0.29 5.49 19.08
CA ALA A 275 -0.85 6.38 18.80
C ALA A 275 -1.39 7.06 20.07
N ILE A 276 -1.38 6.35 21.20
CA ILE A 276 -1.83 6.87 22.51
C ILE A 276 -0.73 7.69 23.17
N ASP A 277 0.53 7.30 23.09
CA ASP A 277 1.62 8.06 23.72
C ASP A 277 1.98 9.31 22.92
N GLY A 278 1.50 9.42 21.68
CA GLY A 278 1.79 10.54 20.78
C GLY A 278 3.16 10.44 20.11
N THR A 279 3.72 9.24 20.03
CA THR A 279 5.01 8.96 19.40
C THR A 279 4.78 8.56 17.94
N TYR A 280 4.81 9.53 17.04
CA TYR A 280 4.45 9.33 15.62
C TYR A 280 5.67 9.07 14.74
N THR A 281 6.48 8.06 15.07
CA THR A 281 7.70 7.73 14.31
C THR A 281 7.42 6.98 13.02
N ASP A 282 6.33 6.21 12.97
CA ASP A 282 5.95 5.40 11.81
C ASP A 282 5.35 6.26 10.68
N SER A 283 5.60 5.89 9.42
CA SER A 283 5.03 6.55 8.23
C SER A 283 3.49 6.54 8.23
N PHE A 284 2.88 5.52 8.83
CA PHE A 284 1.42 5.40 8.98
C PHE A 284 0.77 6.65 9.59
N PHE A 285 1.43 7.31 10.55
CA PHE A 285 0.93 8.52 11.24
C PHE A 285 1.17 9.83 10.46
N HIS A 286 1.93 9.77 9.37
CA HIS A 286 2.24 10.92 8.52
C HIS A 286 1.26 11.07 7.35
N GLU A 287 0.63 9.97 6.92
CA GLU A 287 -0.32 9.98 5.81
C GLU A 287 -1.60 10.76 6.10
N ALA A 288 -2.10 10.71 7.35
CA ALA A 288 -3.34 11.39 7.71
C ALA A 288 -3.33 11.86 9.17
N ALA A 289 -3.77 13.10 9.40
CA ALA A 289 -3.73 13.73 10.72
C ALA A 289 -4.74 13.13 11.72
N ASP A 290 -5.81 12.50 11.22
CA ASP A 290 -6.82 11.80 11.99
C ASP A 290 -6.32 10.46 12.58
N ARG A 291 -5.22 9.91 12.06
CA ARG A 291 -4.54 8.72 12.61
C ARG A 291 -3.76 9.02 13.89
N ARG A 292 -3.53 10.30 14.21
CA ARG A 292 -2.81 10.75 15.42
C ARG A 292 -3.76 10.81 16.61
N LEU A 293 -4.11 9.63 17.14
CA LEU A 293 -5.16 9.48 18.15
C LEU A 293 -5.00 10.43 19.34
N ARG A 294 -3.80 10.51 19.96
CA ARG A 294 -3.56 11.43 21.09
C ARG A 294 -3.84 12.90 20.73
N ALA A 295 -3.45 13.34 19.54
CA ALA A 295 -3.73 14.71 19.09
C ALA A 295 -5.23 14.94 18.87
N VAL A 296 -5.94 13.98 18.27
CA VAL A 296 -7.40 14.03 18.10
C VAL A 296 -8.11 14.09 19.45
N MET A 297 -7.68 13.29 20.43
CA MET A 297 -8.21 13.30 21.78
C MET A 297 -8.02 14.65 22.46
N GLN A 298 -6.81 15.19 22.44
CA GLN A 298 -6.51 16.51 23.02
C GLN A 298 -7.34 17.62 22.37
N LYS A 299 -7.47 17.63 21.04
CA LYS A 299 -8.32 18.59 20.32
C LYS A 299 -9.78 18.48 20.73
N THR A 300 -10.30 17.25 20.83
CA THR A 300 -11.70 16.97 21.18
C THR A 300 -12.00 17.36 22.62
N LEU A 301 -11.13 17.00 23.56
CA LEU A 301 -11.28 17.34 24.98
C LEU A 301 -11.14 18.85 25.23
N ALA A 302 -10.22 19.53 24.54
CA ALA A 302 -10.10 20.99 24.63
C ALA A 302 -11.34 21.71 24.08
N ALA A 303 -11.94 21.20 23.01
CA ALA A 303 -13.20 21.72 22.48
C ALA A 303 -14.36 21.48 23.48
N PHE A 304 -14.45 20.28 24.04
CA PHE A 304 -15.43 19.94 25.08
C PHE A 304 -15.29 20.84 26.32
N ALA A 305 -14.08 21.08 26.81
CA ALA A 305 -13.85 21.96 27.94
C ALA A 305 -14.38 23.37 27.64
N LYS A 306 -14.09 23.93 26.45
CA LYS A 306 -14.62 25.23 26.03
C LYS A 306 -16.16 25.23 25.94
N GLU A 307 -16.74 24.18 25.38
CA GLU A 307 -18.19 24.06 25.25
C GLU A 307 -18.88 23.95 26.62
N MET A 308 -18.31 23.19 27.56
CA MET A 308 -18.81 23.09 28.94
C MET A 308 -18.79 24.44 29.66
N HIS A 309 -17.77 25.27 29.43
CA HIS A 309 -17.71 26.63 29.98
C HIS A 309 -18.79 27.55 29.39
N LEU A 310 -19.02 27.47 28.08
CA LEU A 310 -19.94 28.35 27.36
C LEU A 310 -21.40 27.94 27.51
N LYS A 311 -21.68 26.63 27.47
CA LYS A 311 -23.04 26.07 27.34
C LYS A 311 -23.41 25.07 28.43
N GLY A 312 -22.49 24.72 29.33
CA GLY A 312 -22.75 23.71 30.36
C GLY A 312 -23.82 24.09 31.37
N HIS A 313 -24.11 25.39 31.52
CA HIS A 313 -25.15 25.90 32.40
C HIS A 313 -26.50 25.96 31.67
N ALA A 314 -27.61 25.71 32.35
CA ALA A 314 -28.94 25.80 31.74
C ALA A 314 -29.40 27.25 31.51
N LYS A 315 -29.03 28.16 32.42
CA LYS A 315 -29.37 29.57 32.42
C LYS A 315 -28.13 30.45 32.55
N ASN A 316 -27.96 31.44 31.68
CA ASN A 316 -26.86 32.41 31.77
C ASN A 316 -27.34 33.64 32.57
N ILE A 317 -26.75 33.88 33.74
CA ILE A 317 -27.20 34.92 34.68
C ILE A 317 -26.43 36.23 34.44
N ILE A 318 -27.10 37.24 33.89
CA ILE A 318 -26.49 38.54 33.56
C ILE A 318 -26.84 39.63 34.58
N HIS A 319 -25.89 40.55 34.85
CA HIS A 319 -26.04 41.59 35.89
C HIS A 319 -26.70 42.88 35.37
N TYR A 320 -26.17 43.58 34.36
CA TYR A 320 -26.81 44.75 33.69
C TYR A 320 -26.17 45.04 32.31
N SER A 321 -27.01 45.41 31.32
CA SER A 321 -26.69 46.05 30.02
C SER A 321 -25.48 45.53 29.22
N ASP A 322 -25.41 44.23 28.96
CA ASP A 322 -24.89 43.79 27.66
C ASP A 322 -26.13 43.58 26.78
N GLU A 323 -26.58 44.68 26.14
CA GLU A 323 -27.48 44.57 24.98
C GLU A 323 -26.66 43.99 23.83
N GLU A 324 -26.51 42.67 23.82
CA GLU A 324 -26.49 41.95 22.57
C GLU A 324 -27.80 41.18 22.53
N ASP A 325 -28.69 41.61 21.63
CA ASP A 325 -29.88 40.87 21.23
C ASP A 325 -29.45 39.45 20.88
N SER A 326 -29.53 38.52 21.85
CA SER A 326 -29.36 37.12 21.57
C SER A 326 -30.64 36.66 20.87
N ASP A 327 -30.55 36.45 19.55
CA ASP A 327 -31.57 35.75 18.76
C ASP A 327 -32.08 34.56 19.57
N ASP A 328 -33.38 34.58 19.91
CA ASP A 328 -34.09 33.58 20.72
C ASP A 328 -34.12 32.18 20.06
N ASP A 329 -33.56 32.06 18.84
CA ASP A 329 -33.49 30.85 18.01
C ASP A 329 -32.12 30.14 18.03
N MET A 330 -31.11 30.65 18.75
CA MET A 330 -29.79 29.99 18.79
C MET A 330 -29.68 28.92 19.89
N PRO A 331 -29.16 27.71 19.59
CA PRO A 331 -28.98 26.65 20.57
C PRO A 331 -27.87 27.01 21.57
N GLY A 332 -28.29 27.53 22.73
CA GLY A 332 -27.45 28.00 23.82
C GLY A 332 -28.20 28.11 25.16
N PRO A 333 -27.48 28.42 26.25
CA PRO A 333 -28.08 28.61 27.57
C PRO A 333 -29.07 29.78 27.58
N HIS A 334 -30.23 29.61 28.20
CA HIS A 334 -31.24 30.67 28.27
C HIS A 334 -30.72 31.85 29.09
N VAL A 335 -30.62 33.02 28.47
CA VAL A 335 -30.17 34.23 29.15
C VAL A 335 -31.26 34.72 30.09
N ILE A 336 -30.92 34.91 31.36
CA ILE A 336 -31.83 35.44 32.37
C ILE A 336 -31.17 36.59 33.13
N ARG A 337 -31.92 37.67 33.31
CA ARG A 337 -31.48 38.77 34.16
C ARG A 337 -31.42 38.31 35.61
N ARG A 338 -30.36 38.69 36.32
CA ARG A 338 -30.18 38.29 37.72
C ARG A 338 -31.34 38.74 38.61
N SER A 339 -31.94 39.92 38.38
CA SER A 339 -33.12 40.38 39.10
C SER A 339 -34.31 39.42 38.96
N THR A 340 -34.63 39.03 37.73
CA THR A 340 -35.69 38.06 37.43
C THR A 340 -35.37 36.68 38.02
N TYR A 341 -34.11 36.27 37.98
CA TYR A 341 -33.71 34.99 38.58
C TYR A 341 -33.81 35.01 40.11
N ILE A 342 -33.53 36.14 40.77
CA ILE A 342 -33.76 36.29 42.21
C ILE A 342 -35.24 36.09 42.54
N ASP A 343 -36.16 36.60 41.73
CA ASP A 343 -37.60 36.40 41.95
C ASP A 343 -38.00 34.91 41.82
N GLU A 344 -37.45 34.20 40.83
CA GLU A 344 -37.65 32.74 40.71
C GLU A 344 -37.11 31.98 41.94
N VAL A 345 -35.90 32.34 42.41
CA VAL A 345 -35.29 31.74 43.59
C VAL A 345 -36.08 32.08 44.85
N LYS A 346 -36.65 33.28 44.93
CA LYS A 346 -37.51 33.71 46.05
C LYS A 346 -38.75 32.83 46.17
N MET A 347 -39.41 32.53 45.05
CA MET A 347 -40.53 31.58 45.03
C MET A 347 -40.11 30.19 45.50
N LEU A 348 -38.98 29.68 45.00
CA LEU A 348 -38.44 28.38 45.43
C LEU A 348 -38.05 28.35 46.91
N MET A 349 -37.51 29.44 47.44
CA MET A 349 -37.15 29.57 48.86
C MET A 349 -38.38 29.61 49.77
N VAL A 350 -39.49 30.19 49.32
CA VAL A 350 -40.76 30.15 50.06
C VAL A 350 -41.30 28.72 50.12
N ASP A 351 -41.26 27.99 49.01
CA ASP A 351 -41.78 26.62 48.93
C ASP A 351 -40.92 25.60 49.69
N SER A 352 -39.62 25.88 49.83
CA SER A 352 -38.64 24.99 50.51
C SER A 352 -38.26 25.47 51.92
N ARG A 353 -38.97 26.48 52.47
CA ARG A 353 -38.62 27.13 53.73
C ARG A 353 -38.70 26.15 54.90
N GLY A 354 -37.57 25.96 55.58
CA GLY A 354 -37.45 25.10 56.74
C GLY A 354 -37.62 25.86 58.06
N ARG A 355 -36.73 25.57 59.02
CA ARG A 355 -36.68 26.22 60.34
C ARG A 355 -35.70 27.42 60.39
N GLU A 356 -35.39 27.98 59.22
CA GLU A 356 -34.43 29.08 59.09
C GLU A 356 -34.94 30.39 59.68
N LEU A 357 -33.99 31.21 60.14
CA LEU A 357 -34.28 32.57 60.59
C LEU A 357 -34.42 33.52 59.38
N PRO A 358 -35.24 34.58 59.47
CA PRO A 358 -35.30 35.61 58.44
C PRO A 358 -33.91 36.17 58.10
N GLY A 359 -33.58 36.25 56.81
CA GLY A 359 -32.26 36.65 56.32
C GLY A 359 -31.23 35.52 56.21
N THR A 360 -31.59 34.29 56.57
CA THR A 360 -30.81 33.08 56.28
C THR A 360 -31.53 32.21 55.25
N TYR A 361 -30.82 31.23 54.67
CA TYR A 361 -31.38 30.33 53.67
C TYR A 361 -30.96 28.87 53.93
N ASN A 362 -31.76 27.93 53.43
CA ASN A 362 -31.52 26.51 53.54
C ASN A 362 -30.30 26.14 52.68
N PRO A 363 -29.22 25.56 53.22
CA PRO A 363 -28.12 25.11 52.37
C PRO A 363 -28.55 24.12 51.27
N LEU A 364 -29.68 23.42 51.44
CA LEU A 364 -30.23 22.53 50.42
C LEU A 364 -30.78 23.25 49.18
N ILE A 365 -31.15 24.55 49.28
CA ILE A 365 -31.56 25.35 48.12
C ILE A 365 -30.43 25.38 47.07
N VAL A 366 -29.18 25.47 47.52
CA VAL A 366 -27.99 25.52 46.66
C VAL A 366 -27.90 24.24 45.83
N ALA A 367 -28.23 23.09 46.43
CA ALA A 367 -28.27 21.81 45.73
C ALA A 367 -29.39 21.74 44.68
N GLU A 368 -30.55 22.33 44.95
CA GLU A 368 -31.64 22.38 43.96
C GLU A 368 -31.32 23.32 42.79
N LEU A 369 -30.78 24.51 43.07
CA LEU A 369 -30.36 25.47 42.05
C LEU A 369 -29.24 24.90 41.18
N PHE A 370 -28.25 24.25 41.80
CA PHE A 370 -27.18 23.56 41.08
C PHE A 370 -27.71 22.47 40.15
N ARG A 371 -28.63 21.62 40.63
CA ARG A 371 -29.26 20.57 39.81
C ARG A 371 -30.01 21.14 38.60
N LYS A 372 -30.67 22.28 38.75
CA LYS A 372 -31.31 22.98 37.62
C LYS A 372 -30.27 23.48 36.62
N GLN A 373 -29.12 23.96 37.08
CA GLN A 373 -28.05 24.44 36.21
C GLN A 373 -27.30 23.35 35.46
N CYS A 374 -27.05 22.20 36.07
CA CYS A 374 -26.26 21.11 35.47
C CYS A 374 -27.04 20.20 34.51
N LYS A 375 -28.32 20.49 34.22
CA LYS A 375 -29.14 19.69 33.29
C LYS A 375 -28.46 19.38 31.95
N PRO A 376 -27.72 20.30 31.31
CA PRO A 376 -27.08 20.03 30.02
C PRO A 376 -25.91 19.04 30.09
N TRP A 377 -25.30 18.83 31.26
CA TRP A 377 -24.04 18.09 31.40
C TRP A 377 -24.11 16.67 30.85
N HIS A 378 -25.22 15.96 31.08
CA HIS A 378 -25.39 14.58 30.60
C HIS A 378 -25.29 14.49 29.07
N GLY A 379 -25.94 15.41 28.34
CA GLY A 379 -25.90 15.43 26.88
C GLY A 379 -24.51 15.76 26.33
N MET A 380 -23.82 16.72 26.96
CA MET A 380 -22.48 17.14 26.54
C MET A 380 -21.42 16.07 26.78
N VAL A 381 -21.42 15.48 27.98
CA VAL A 381 -20.53 14.36 28.31
C VAL A 381 -20.80 13.19 27.36
N ARG A 382 -22.07 12.89 27.07
CA ARG A 382 -22.40 11.85 26.10
C ARG A 382 -21.83 12.13 24.70
N SER A 383 -22.01 13.34 24.20
CA SER A 383 -21.51 13.74 22.88
C SER A 383 -19.98 13.61 22.76
N VAL A 384 -19.23 14.08 23.76
CA VAL A 384 -17.76 13.99 23.73
C VAL A 384 -17.28 12.53 23.86
N LEU A 385 -17.92 11.72 24.71
CA LEU A 385 -17.56 10.31 24.86
C LEU A 385 -17.85 9.52 23.58
N GLU A 386 -18.94 9.82 22.91
CA GLU A 386 -19.26 9.21 21.62
C GLU A 386 -18.26 9.62 20.55
N SER A 387 -17.92 10.91 20.46
CA SER A 387 -16.92 11.42 19.51
C SER A 387 -15.54 10.80 19.74
N THR A 388 -15.09 10.72 20.99
CA THR A 388 -13.80 10.13 21.35
C THR A 388 -13.76 8.62 21.09
N PHE A 389 -14.84 7.90 21.41
CA PHE A 389 -14.96 6.48 21.10
C PHE A 389 -14.91 6.20 19.59
N HIS A 390 -15.61 7.00 18.77
CA HIS A 390 -15.58 6.86 17.32
C HIS A 390 -14.18 7.10 16.75
N ALA A 391 -13.48 8.12 17.22
CA ALA A 391 -12.10 8.37 16.79
C ALA A 391 -11.17 7.20 17.16
N ALA A 392 -11.27 6.67 18.39
CA ALA A 392 -10.49 5.50 18.82
C ALA A 392 -10.80 4.25 17.99
N SER A 393 -12.08 4.03 17.64
CA SER A 393 -12.52 2.89 16.82
C SER A 393 -11.93 2.97 15.41
N ARG A 394 -12.03 4.13 14.76
CA ARG A 394 -11.46 4.33 13.41
C ARG A 394 -9.94 4.14 13.42
N THR A 395 -9.23 4.71 14.39
CA THR A 395 -7.77 4.54 14.46
C THR A 395 -7.40 3.07 14.69
N THR A 396 -8.13 2.36 15.55
CA THR A 396 -7.91 0.93 15.81
C THR A 396 -8.08 0.09 14.53
N GLU A 397 -9.12 0.37 13.76
CA GLU A 397 -9.38 -0.27 12.46
C GLU A 397 -8.27 0.06 11.45
N SER A 398 -7.88 1.32 11.32
CA SER A 398 -6.81 1.73 10.39
C SER A 398 -5.44 1.13 10.75
N ILE A 399 -5.11 1.04 12.05
CA ILE A 399 -3.86 0.38 12.49
C ILE A 399 -3.90 -1.10 12.12
N LEU A 400 -5.05 -1.76 12.28
CA LEU A 400 -5.19 -3.18 11.95
C LEU A 400 -5.05 -3.44 10.45
N GLN A 401 -5.68 -2.61 9.62
CA GLN A 401 -5.55 -2.67 8.15
C GLN A 401 -4.11 -2.42 7.68
N HIS A 402 -3.31 -1.66 8.43
CA HIS A 402 -1.89 -1.46 8.13
C HIS A 402 -0.98 -2.58 8.66
N ALA A 403 -1.38 -3.22 9.76
CA ALA A 403 -0.59 -4.25 10.43
C ALA A 403 -0.76 -5.65 9.82
N ALA A 404 -1.90 -5.94 9.19
CA ALA A 404 -2.27 -7.25 8.65
C ALA A 404 -2.81 -7.17 7.22
N ASP A 405 -2.84 -8.32 6.53
CA ASP A 405 -3.56 -8.49 5.25
C ASP A 405 -5.08 -8.30 5.42
N GLU A 406 -5.77 -7.93 4.34
CA GLU A 406 -7.18 -7.55 4.35
C GLU A 406 -8.10 -8.65 4.93
N GLU A 407 -7.85 -9.92 4.60
CA GLU A 407 -8.61 -11.07 5.12
C GLU A 407 -8.42 -11.20 6.63
N THR A 408 -7.16 -11.23 7.10
CA THR A 408 -6.82 -11.36 8.52
C THR A 408 -7.30 -10.15 9.32
N ALA A 409 -7.18 -8.93 8.78
CA ALA A 409 -7.66 -7.70 9.41
C ALA A 409 -9.18 -7.73 9.61
N THR A 410 -9.94 -8.14 8.59
CA THR A 410 -11.41 -8.23 8.65
C THR A 410 -11.86 -9.28 9.66
N ALA A 411 -11.19 -10.44 9.68
CA ALA A 411 -11.49 -11.50 10.64
C ALA A 411 -11.16 -11.08 12.09
N LEU A 412 -9.99 -10.46 12.33
CA LEU A 412 -9.61 -9.93 13.63
C LEU A 412 -10.56 -8.83 14.10
N LEU A 413 -10.99 -7.96 13.18
CA LEU A 413 -11.89 -6.85 13.48
C LEU A 413 -13.24 -7.37 13.98
N SER A 414 -13.81 -8.37 13.31
CA SER A 414 -15.12 -8.93 13.65
C SER A 414 -15.10 -9.85 14.88
N ILE A 415 -14.06 -10.67 15.05
CA ILE A 415 -14.03 -11.71 16.09
C ILE A 415 -13.45 -11.20 17.41
N VAL A 416 -12.43 -10.32 17.38
CA VAL A 416 -11.68 -9.91 18.58
C VAL A 416 -11.93 -8.44 18.90
N VAL A 417 -11.68 -7.55 17.94
CA VAL A 417 -11.66 -6.11 18.19
C VAL A 417 -13.06 -5.56 18.45
N ALA A 418 -14.06 -5.87 17.62
CA ALA A 418 -15.42 -5.34 17.79
C ALA A 418 -16.04 -5.75 19.14
N PRO A 419 -15.98 -7.03 19.58
CA PRO A 419 -16.46 -7.42 20.90
C PRO A 419 -15.72 -6.69 22.04
N ALA A 420 -14.40 -6.55 21.96
CA ALA A 420 -13.62 -5.86 22.97
C ALA A 420 -13.96 -4.36 23.03
N MET A 421 -14.17 -3.72 21.87
CA MET A 421 -14.59 -2.32 21.78
C MET A 421 -15.97 -2.07 22.38
N GLU A 422 -16.92 -3.01 22.25
CA GLU A 422 -18.22 -2.91 22.93
C GLU A 422 -18.10 -2.99 24.46
N VAL A 423 -17.20 -3.85 24.97
CA VAL A 423 -16.92 -3.91 26.42
C VAL A 423 -16.32 -2.60 26.91
N ILE A 424 -15.39 -2.01 26.15
CA ILE A 424 -14.81 -0.69 26.45
C ILE A 424 -15.88 0.39 26.42
N ARG A 425 -16.76 0.37 25.40
CA ARG A 425 -17.89 1.30 25.28
C ARG A 425 -18.78 1.24 26.51
N ALA A 426 -19.22 0.05 26.93
CA ALA A 426 -20.06 -0.12 28.11
C ALA A 426 -19.36 0.38 29.39
N GLY A 427 -18.05 0.11 29.53
CA GLY A 427 -17.25 0.62 30.64
C GLY A 427 -17.15 2.15 30.66
N LEU A 428 -16.99 2.77 29.49
CA LEU A 428 -16.93 4.23 29.31
C LEU A 428 -18.23 4.89 29.78
N TRP A 429 -19.38 4.37 29.35
CA TRP A 429 -20.69 4.86 29.76
C TRP A 429 -20.95 4.68 31.25
N SER A 430 -20.59 3.51 31.80
CA SER A 430 -20.72 3.25 33.23
C SER A 430 -19.88 4.22 34.07
N GLU A 431 -18.67 4.55 33.64
CA GLU A 431 -17.82 5.51 34.35
C GLU A 431 -18.36 6.95 34.22
N ALA A 432 -18.90 7.33 33.07
CA ALA A 432 -19.55 8.62 32.87
C ALA A 432 -20.73 8.83 33.85
N ASP A 433 -21.57 7.80 34.01
CA ASP A 433 -22.67 7.83 34.98
C ASP A 433 -22.15 7.97 36.42
N LYS A 434 -21.06 7.28 36.78
CA LYS A 434 -20.44 7.41 38.11
C LYS A 434 -19.88 8.79 38.36
N ILE A 435 -19.33 9.46 37.34
CA ILE A 435 -18.81 10.83 37.45
C ILE A 435 -19.97 11.81 37.64
N LEU A 436 -21.05 11.68 36.88
CA LEU A 436 -22.14 12.65 36.90
C LEU A 436 -23.13 12.47 38.06
N LYS A 437 -23.37 11.22 38.51
CA LYS A 437 -24.38 10.90 39.53
C LYS A 437 -24.18 11.65 40.86
N PRO A 438 -22.97 11.81 41.41
CA PRO A 438 -22.73 12.63 42.61
C PRO A 438 -23.13 14.09 42.45
N HIS A 439 -22.97 14.67 41.26
CA HIS A 439 -23.33 16.06 40.99
C HIS A 439 -24.84 16.24 40.73
N ILE A 440 -25.49 15.27 40.08
CA ILE A 440 -26.92 15.39 39.72
C ILE A 440 -27.86 14.97 40.87
N LEU A 441 -27.50 13.93 41.63
CA LEU A 441 -28.35 13.38 42.70
C LEU A 441 -27.81 13.58 44.10
N GLY A 442 -26.52 13.91 44.24
CA GLY A 442 -25.84 14.04 45.53
C GLY A 442 -25.96 15.42 46.17
N HIS A 443 -25.51 15.51 47.42
CA HIS A 443 -25.38 16.77 48.14
C HIS A 443 -24.09 17.49 47.72
N PRO A 444 -24.12 18.81 47.47
CA PRO A 444 -22.93 19.60 47.21
C PRO A 444 -21.92 19.53 48.35
N ILE A 445 -20.74 18.98 48.10
CA ILE A 445 -19.64 18.90 49.07
C ILE A 445 -18.35 19.25 48.35
N THR A 446 -17.61 20.22 48.87
CA THR A 446 -16.26 20.54 48.39
C THR A 446 -15.42 21.10 49.52
N TYR A 447 -14.14 20.73 49.52
CA TYR A 447 -13.11 21.29 50.41
C TYR A 447 -12.13 22.17 49.63
N ASN A 448 -12.46 22.51 48.39
CA ASN A 448 -11.63 23.34 47.54
C ASN A 448 -11.69 24.81 48.02
N HIS A 449 -10.54 25.38 48.38
CA HIS A 449 -10.40 26.77 48.83
C HIS A 449 -10.90 27.80 47.79
N TYR A 450 -10.94 27.44 46.50
CA TYR A 450 -11.53 28.30 45.47
C TYR A 450 -13.01 28.59 45.69
N LEU A 451 -13.76 27.76 46.42
CA LEU A 451 -15.16 28.04 46.73
C LEU A 451 -15.28 29.36 47.51
N THR A 452 -14.54 29.48 48.62
CA THR A 452 -14.59 30.67 49.48
C THR A 452 -14.10 31.91 48.73
N ASP A 453 -13.05 31.77 47.93
CA ASP A 453 -12.51 32.86 47.12
C ASP A 453 -13.51 33.32 46.06
N ASN A 454 -14.19 32.39 45.39
CA ASN A 454 -15.18 32.70 44.37
C ASN A 454 -16.42 33.39 44.97
N VAL A 455 -16.89 32.94 46.14
CA VAL A 455 -17.99 33.60 46.86
C VAL A 455 -17.58 35.02 47.28
N GLN A 456 -16.39 35.19 47.86
CA GLN A 456 -15.91 36.51 48.27
C GLN A 456 -15.76 37.47 47.07
N LYS A 457 -15.23 36.98 45.94
CA LYS A 457 -15.13 37.76 44.69
C LYS A 457 -16.51 38.16 44.18
N ALA A 458 -17.48 37.25 44.14
CA ALA A 458 -18.85 37.55 43.72
C ALA A 458 -19.49 38.60 44.63
N GLN A 459 -19.33 38.46 45.96
CA GLN A 459 -19.83 39.42 46.95
C GLN A 459 -19.19 40.79 46.80
N ALA A 460 -17.87 40.85 46.66
CA ALA A 460 -17.13 42.09 46.47
C ALA A 460 -17.53 42.80 45.16
N GLN A 461 -17.73 42.05 44.07
CA GLN A 461 -18.18 42.59 42.79
C GLN A 461 -19.59 43.19 42.89
N ARG A 462 -20.53 42.51 43.56
CA ARG A 462 -21.87 43.07 43.78
C ARG A 462 -21.84 44.30 44.67
N LEU A 463 -21.06 44.27 45.74
CA LEU A 463 -20.86 45.42 46.62
C LEU A 463 -20.34 46.61 45.79
N ARG A 464 -19.32 46.38 44.96
CA ARG A 464 -18.76 47.37 44.07
C ARG A 464 -19.81 47.95 43.10
N LEU A 465 -20.57 47.12 42.41
CA LEU A 465 -21.59 47.57 41.45
C LEU A 465 -22.66 48.44 42.13
N LYS A 466 -23.11 48.03 43.32
CA LYS A 466 -24.04 48.84 44.14
C LYS A 466 -23.43 50.17 44.57
N LEU A 467 -22.18 50.17 44.99
CA LEU A 467 -21.46 51.39 45.36
C LEU A 467 -21.30 52.32 44.15
N GLU A 468 -20.97 51.79 42.97
CA GLU A 468 -20.86 52.56 41.73
C GLU A 468 -22.22 53.20 41.36
N GLU A 469 -23.32 52.47 41.46
CA GLU A 469 -24.67 53.00 41.23
C GLU A 469 -25.03 54.12 42.21
N GLN A 470 -24.75 53.92 43.51
CA GLN A 470 -24.99 54.95 44.52
C GLN A 470 -24.11 56.19 44.31
N LEU A 471 -22.85 56.00 43.92
CA LEU A 471 -21.93 57.09 43.58
C LEU A 471 -22.41 57.86 42.34
N LYS A 472 -22.81 57.17 41.25
CA LYS A 472 -23.41 57.79 40.06
C LYS A 472 -24.65 58.61 40.41
N SER A 473 -25.53 58.06 41.26
CA SER A 473 -26.74 58.75 41.72
C SER A 473 -26.46 59.93 42.65
N PHE A 474 -25.29 60.00 43.28
CA PHE A 474 -24.88 61.11 44.14
C PHE A 474 -24.17 62.20 43.33
N SER A 475 -23.37 61.83 42.34
CA SER A 475 -22.60 62.76 41.50
C SER A 475 -23.41 63.35 40.32
N ASN A 476 -24.63 62.87 40.05
CA ASN A 476 -25.44 63.25 38.88
C ASN A 476 -24.67 63.11 37.54
N THR A 477 -23.76 62.15 37.45
CA THR A 477 -22.96 61.89 36.25
C THR A 477 -23.19 60.48 35.74
N SER A 478 -23.36 60.33 34.43
CA SER A 478 -23.54 59.03 33.76
C SER A 478 -22.28 58.15 33.82
N GLU A 479 -21.09 58.75 33.90
CA GLU A 479 -19.81 58.04 33.89
C GLU A 479 -18.88 58.51 35.01
N LEU A 480 -18.32 57.55 35.78
CA LEU A 480 -17.17 57.81 36.65
C LEU A 480 -15.91 57.77 35.78
N SER A 481 -15.53 58.91 35.19
CA SER A 481 -14.29 58.98 34.40
C SER A 481 -13.06 58.94 35.32
N SER A 482 -11.95 58.37 34.83
CA SER A 482 -10.65 58.37 35.51
C SER A 482 -9.96 59.75 35.51
N SER A 483 -10.57 60.77 34.91
CA SER A 483 -10.04 62.12 34.86
C SER A 483 -10.28 62.83 36.20
N PRO A 484 -9.27 63.51 36.79
CA PRO A 484 -9.44 64.23 38.03
C PRO A 484 -10.39 65.43 37.83
N MET A 485 -11.66 65.24 38.16
CA MET A 485 -12.63 66.32 38.30
C MET A 485 -12.68 66.79 39.77
N ASN A 486 -12.73 68.10 39.98
CA ASN A 486 -12.97 68.69 41.30
C ASN A 486 -14.45 68.58 41.66
N TYR A 487 -14.86 67.48 42.29
CA TYR A 487 -16.18 67.35 42.90
C TYR A 487 -16.15 67.95 44.32
N LYS A 488 -17.02 68.93 44.60
CA LYS A 488 -17.34 69.31 45.99
C LYS A 488 -18.26 68.23 46.57
N LEU A 489 -17.67 67.27 47.27
CA LEU A 489 -18.40 66.16 47.89
C LEU A 489 -18.67 66.46 49.37
N ASP A 490 -19.95 66.44 49.77
CA ASP A 490 -20.32 66.45 51.18
C ASP A 490 -20.13 65.03 51.73
N MET A 491 -19.00 64.83 52.43
CA MET A 491 -18.60 63.53 52.95
C MET A 491 -19.64 62.95 53.92
N LEU A 492 -20.32 63.79 54.70
CA LEU A 492 -21.32 63.30 55.67
C LEU A 492 -22.57 62.79 54.94
N LYS A 493 -23.05 63.51 53.92
CA LYS A 493 -24.18 63.03 53.09
C LYS A 493 -23.82 61.80 52.27
N LEU A 494 -22.58 61.69 51.81
CA LEU A 494 -22.09 60.47 51.17
C LEU A 494 -22.10 59.30 52.17
N PHE A 495 -21.53 59.49 53.36
CA PHE A 495 -21.55 58.47 54.41
C PHE A 495 -22.98 58.07 54.75
N ASP A 496 -23.90 59.01 54.96
CA ASP A 496 -25.31 58.71 55.22
C ASP A 496 -25.93 57.89 54.08
N LYS A 497 -25.66 58.26 52.83
CA LYS A 497 -26.18 57.53 51.66
C LYS A 497 -25.56 56.13 51.49
N LEU A 498 -24.30 55.94 51.89
CA LEU A 498 -23.61 54.64 51.91
C LEU A 498 -23.98 53.78 53.13
N THR A 499 -24.47 54.38 54.22
CA THR A 499 -24.81 53.70 55.48
C THR A 499 -26.28 53.26 55.54
N VAL A 500 -27.15 53.83 54.70
CA VAL A 500 -28.50 53.29 54.46
C VAL A 500 -28.36 51.83 53.99
N ARG A 501 -29.08 50.90 54.64
CA ARG A 501 -29.03 49.46 54.35
C ARG A 501 -29.06 49.22 52.83
N MET A 502 -27.97 48.66 52.30
CA MET A 502 -27.78 48.39 50.86
C MET A 502 -28.76 47.36 50.27
N GLU A 503 -29.56 46.70 51.10
CA GLU A 503 -30.75 45.92 50.75
C GLU A 503 -31.64 45.82 52.00
N PRO A 504 -32.81 46.50 52.07
CA PRO A 504 -33.68 46.41 53.23
C PRO A 504 -34.47 45.10 53.28
N ASP A 505 -34.65 44.43 52.14
CA ASP A 505 -35.34 43.14 52.04
C ASP A 505 -34.37 41.97 52.33
N MET A 506 -34.54 41.39 53.52
CA MET A 506 -33.74 40.26 54.00
C MET A 506 -33.92 39.01 53.12
N ASP A 507 -35.09 38.82 52.49
CA ASP A 507 -35.35 37.67 51.63
C ASP A 507 -34.57 37.80 50.31
N THR A 508 -34.56 38.98 49.71
CA THR A 508 -33.76 39.29 48.50
C THR A 508 -32.26 39.12 48.75
N CYS A 509 -31.78 39.55 49.92
CA CYS A 509 -30.39 39.35 50.33
C CYS A 509 -30.04 37.85 50.43
N SER A 510 -30.90 37.06 51.08
CA SER A 510 -30.70 35.61 51.25
C SER A 510 -30.70 34.86 49.91
N CYS A 511 -31.60 35.21 48.97
CA CYS A 511 -31.63 34.64 47.62
C CYS A 511 -30.33 34.95 46.86
N SER A 512 -29.86 36.20 46.95
CA SER A 512 -28.62 36.64 46.30
C SER A 512 -27.40 35.87 46.81
N MET A 513 -27.30 35.65 48.13
CA MET A 513 -26.24 34.84 48.74
C MET A 513 -26.30 33.37 48.32
N ALA A 514 -27.50 32.79 48.22
CA ALA A 514 -27.69 31.42 47.77
C ALA A 514 -27.27 31.25 46.30
N ILE A 515 -27.58 32.22 45.44
CA ILE A 515 -27.15 32.23 44.02
C ILE A 515 -25.63 32.29 43.93
N ASP A 516 -24.97 33.17 44.70
CA ASP A 516 -23.49 33.23 44.67
C ASP A 516 -22.83 31.93 45.09
N MET A 517 -23.37 31.32 46.16
CA MET A 517 -22.85 30.05 46.66
C MET A 517 -23.00 28.96 45.58
N MET A 518 -24.15 28.94 44.89
CA MET A 518 -24.38 28.04 43.77
C MET A 518 -23.45 28.33 42.59
N GLU A 519 -23.28 29.57 42.15
CA GLU A 519 -22.40 29.94 41.03
C GLU A 519 -20.93 29.63 41.34
N ALA A 520 -20.49 29.88 42.58
CA ALA A 520 -19.15 29.56 43.04
C ALA A 520 -18.90 28.05 43.11
N TYR A 521 -19.86 27.29 43.65
CA TYR A 521 -19.80 25.83 43.67
C TYR A 521 -19.85 25.25 42.26
N TYR A 522 -20.69 25.81 41.39
CA TYR A 522 -20.83 25.38 40.00
C TYR A 522 -19.50 25.47 39.25
N LYS A 523 -18.77 26.58 39.39
CA LYS A 523 -17.43 26.72 38.79
C LYS A 523 -16.47 25.62 39.25
N VAL A 524 -16.43 25.32 40.55
CA VAL A 524 -15.55 24.27 41.10
C VAL A 524 -15.96 22.88 40.58
N ALA A 525 -17.26 22.58 40.58
CA ALA A 525 -17.78 21.30 40.12
C ALA A 525 -17.58 21.12 38.60
N LEU A 526 -17.73 22.19 37.81
CA LEU A 526 -17.53 22.19 36.37
C LEU A 526 -16.12 21.73 36.00
N GLU A 527 -15.10 22.37 36.58
CA GLU A 527 -13.69 21.99 36.35
C GLU A 527 -13.43 20.54 36.77
N THR A 528 -13.96 20.14 37.93
CA THR A 528 -13.82 18.77 38.44
C THR A 528 -14.40 17.74 37.47
N VAL A 529 -15.56 18.02 36.87
CA VAL A 529 -16.18 17.13 35.88
C VAL A 529 -15.40 17.10 34.57
N ILE A 530 -14.93 18.26 34.08
CA ILE A 530 -14.12 18.33 32.86
C ILE A 530 -12.85 17.46 33.01
N ASP A 531 -12.16 17.61 34.14
CA ASP A 531 -10.96 16.83 34.45
C ASP A 531 -11.27 15.34 34.66
N SER A 532 -12.36 15.03 35.38
CA SER A 532 -12.76 13.65 35.67
C SER A 532 -13.18 12.90 34.39
N VAL A 533 -13.91 13.54 33.48
CA VAL A 533 -14.27 12.94 32.19
C VAL A 533 -13.01 12.70 31.35
N SER A 534 -12.09 13.67 31.33
CA SER A 534 -10.84 13.55 30.57
C SER A 534 -9.94 12.43 31.11
N THR A 535 -9.80 12.31 32.42
CA THR A 535 -8.86 11.37 33.07
C THR A 535 -9.47 10.00 33.38
N LEU A 536 -10.67 9.94 33.98
CA LEU A 536 -11.26 8.69 34.43
C LEU A 536 -12.03 7.97 33.32
N ALA A 537 -12.76 8.72 32.48
CA ALA A 537 -13.49 8.12 31.36
C ALA A 537 -12.57 7.95 30.14
N VAL A 538 -12.04 9.03 29.57
CA VAL A 538 -11.28 8.94 28.31
C VAL A 538 -9.91 8.29 28.51
N GLU A 539 -9.06 8.79 29.41
CA GLU A 539 -7.70 8.23 29.56
C GLU A 539 -7.74 6.79 30.09
N ARG A 540 -8.39 6.57 31.24
CA ARG A 540 -8.36 5.26 31.93
C ARG A 540 -9.26 4.21 31.29
N CYS A 541 -10.48 4.56 30.87
CA CYS A 541 -11.44 3.56 30.40
C CYS A 541 -11.40 3.34 28.89
N LEU A 542 -11.00 4.34 28.09
CA LEU A 542 -10.82 4.19 26.65
C LEU A 542 -9.34 3.96 26.30
N LEU A 543 -8.48 4.97 26.43
CA LEU A 543 -7.13 4.95 25.86
C LEU A 543 -6.23 3.86 26.45
N GLN A 544 -6.12 3.77 27.78
CA GLN A 544 -5.26 2.77 28.43
C GLN A 544 -5.67 1.32 28.15
N LYS A 545 -6.93 1.08 27.77
CA LYS A 545 -7.43 -0.26 27.45
C LYS A 545 -7.20 -0.66 25.99
N LEU A 546 -7.01 0.29 25.07
CA LEU A 546 -6.87 -0.01 23.65
C LEU A 546 -5.72 -0.99 23.37
N PRO A 547 -4.47 -0.81 23.86
CA PRO A 547 -3.38 -1.74 23.56
C PRO A 547 -3.62 -3.16 24.10
N GLY A 548 -4.51 -3.30 25.09
CA GLY A 548 -4.92 -4.60 25.63
C GLY A 548 -5.93 -5.36 24.78
N ILE A 549 -6.51 -4.75 23.74
CA ILE A 549 -7.49 -5.41 22.87
C ILE A 549 -6.86 -6.55 22.07
N LEU A 550 -5.70 -6.29 21.48
CA LEU A 550 -4.99 -7.24 20.63
C LEU A 550 -3.51 -7.26 21.01
N ASN A 551 -3.22 -7.92 22.13
CA ASN A 551 -1.87 -8.17 22.59
C ASN A 551 -1.45 -9.64 22.33
N PRO A 552 -0.15 -9.97 22.44
CA PRO A 552 0.32 -11.33 22.23
C PRO A 552 -0.27 -12.37 23.21
N GLU A 553 -0.65 -11.96 24.41
CA GLU A 553 -1.26 -12.84 25.42
C GLU A 553 -2.66 -13.29 24.99
N VAL A 554 -3.48 -12.36 24.49
CA VAL A 554 -4.81 -12.63 23.95
C VAL A 554 -4.73 -13.65 22.82
N VAL A 555 -3.74 -13.52 21.92
CA VAL A 555 -3.54 -14.48 20.82
C VAL A 555 -3.15 -15.87 21.33
N CYS A 556 -2.37 -15.96 22.41
CA CYS A 556 -2.02 -17.24 23.03
C CYS A 556 -3.23 -17.94 23.66
N GLU A 557 -4.17 -17.17 24.20
CA GLU A 557 -5.40 -17.69 24.80
C GLU A 557 -6.47 -18.09 23.77
N LEU A 558 -6.32 -17.70 22.50
CA LEU A 558 -7.27 -18.06 21.46
C LEU A 558 -7.27 -19.59 21.19
N PRO A 559 -8.46 -20.20 21.12
CA PRO A 559 -8.63 -21.58 20.67
C PRO A 559 -8.16 -21.79 19.22
N ASP A 560 -7.64 -22.99 18.91
CA ASP A 560 -7.10 -23.31 17.58
C ASP A 560 -8.15 -23.24 16.45
N ASP A 561 -9.43 -23.48 16.75
CA ASP A 561 -10.53 -23.31 15.79
C ASP A 561 -10.73 -21.84 15.40
N ILE A 562 -10.58 -20.93 16.37
CA ILE A 562 -10.66 -19.49 16.13
C ILE A 562 -9.42 -18.99 15.39
N VAL A 563 -8.23 -19.47 15.75
CA VAL A 563 -6.98 -19.15 15.04
C VAL A 563 -7.07 -19.56 13.57
N SER A 564 -7.59 -20.76 13.28
CA SER A 564 -7.80 -21.20 11.90
C SER A 564 -8.85 -20.36 11.16
N ARG A 565 -9.91 -19.90 11.83
CA ARG A 565 -10.91 -19.03 11.18
C ARG A 565 -10.38 -17.63 10.85
N ILE A 566 -9.37 -17.16 11.58
CA ILE A 566 -8.83 -15.82 11.42
C ILE A 566 -7.67 -15.79 10.43
N ALA A 567 -6.76 -16.76 10.53
CA ALA A 567 -5.46 -16.70 9.85
C ALA A 567 -5.23 -17.82 8.82
N ALA A 568 -6.21 -18.70 8.58
CA ALA A 568 -6.07 -19.67 7.49
C ALA A 568 -6.05 -18.96 6.14
N GLU A 569 -5.12 -19.39 5.28
CA GLU A 569 -5.08 -18.92 3.89
C GLU A 569 -6.29 -19.47 3.11
N GLY A 570 -6.92 -18.60 2.32
CA GLY A 570 -7.91 -19.03 1.34
C GLY A 570 -7.30 -20.01 0.32
N PRO A 571 -8.11 -20.91 -0.28
CA PRO A 571 -7.63 -21.92 -1.21
C PRO A 571 -6.95 -21.31 -2.45
N GLU A 572 -7.37 -20.12 -2.88
CA GLU A 572 -6.73 -19.40 -3.97
C GLU A 572 -5.33 -18.88 -3.61
N SER A 573 -5.14 -18.38 -2.39
CA SER A 573 -3.85 -17.88 -1.89
C SER A 573 -2.85 -19.03 -1.71
N VAL A 574 -3.32 -20.19 -1.26
CA VAL A 574 -2.51 -21.42 -1.19
C VAL A 574 -2.08 -21.87 -2.58
N ALA A 575 -3.01 -21.96 -3.53
CA ALA A 575 -2.71 -22.37 -4.91
C ALA A 575 -1.74 -21.40 -5.60
N LYS A 576 -1.93 -20.08 -5.43
CA LYS A 576 -1.02 -19.05 -5.95
C LYS A 576 0.38 -19.17 -5.34
N ARG A 577 0.49 -19.43 -4.02
CA ARG A 577 1.76 -19.63 -3.34
C ARG A 577 2.47 -20.89 -3.86
N GLU A 578 1.76 -22.01 -3.99
CA GLU A 578 2.31 -23.26 -4.53
C GLU A 578 2.85 -23.04 -5.94
N GLN A 579 2.06 -22.42 -6.82
CA GLN A 579 2.47 -22.12 -8.20
C GLN A 579 3.69 -21.18 -8.27
N ALA A 580 3.71 -20.12 -7.47
CA ALA A 580 4.82 -19.17 -7.43
C ALA A 580 6.10 -19.81 -6.86
N THR A 581 5.97 -20.70 -5.87
CA THR A 581 7.10 -21.42 -5.26
C THR A 581 7.69 -22.44 -6.24
N GLU A 582 6.84 -23.18 -6.96
CA GLU A 582 7.26 -24.10 -8.02
C GLU A 582 7.96 -23.36 -9.16
N LYS A 583 7.36 -22.27 -9.66
CA LYS A 583 7.97 -21.42 -10.71
C LYS A 583 9.31 -20.85 -10.26
N LEU A 584 9.42 -20.34 -9.02
CA LEU A 584 10.67 -19.82 -8.47
C LEU A 584 11.76 -20.89 -8.42
N ALA A 585 11.44 -22.10 -7.95
CA ALA A 585 12.41 -23.19 -7.85
C ALA A 585 12.99 -23.56 -9.24
N VAL A 586 12.13 -23.66 -10.26
CA VAL A 586 12.55 -23.95 -11.65
C VAL A 586 13.42 -22.82 -12.21
N LEU A 587 13.04 -21.55 -11.99
CA LEU A 587 13.80 -20.41 -12.49
C LEU A 587 15.15 -20.21 -11.77
N GLU A 588 15.21 -20.43 -10.45
CA GLU A 588 16.47 -20.36 -9.70
C GLU A 588 17.45 -21.46 -10.12
N GLU A 589 16.96 -22.68 -10.36
CA GLU A 589 17.76 -23.78 -10.90
C GLU A 589 18.27 -23.45 -12.32
N ALA A 590 17.40 -22.91 -13.17
CA ALA A 590 17.78 -22.44 -14.50
C ALA A 590 18.85 -21.33 -14.45
N MET A 591 18.72 -20.37 -13.53
CA MET A 591 19.69 -19.28 -13.37
C MET A 591 21.06 -19.79 -12.90
N VAL A 592 21.11 -20.81 -12.03
CA VAL A 592 22.37 -21.46 -11.64
C VAL A 592 23.07 -22.08 -12.84
N GLU A 593 22.32 -22.75 -13.71
CA GLU A 593 22.88 -23.40 -14.90
C GLU A 593 23.32 -22.38 -15.97
N LEU A 594 22.55 -21.30 -16.17
CA LEU A 594 22.93 -20.18 -17.05
C LEU A 594 24.19 -19.44 -16.55
N ARG A 595 24.35 -19.26 -15.23
CA ARG A 595 25.57 -18.67 -14.64
C ARG A 595 26.81 -19.54 -14.82
N ARG A 596 26.66 -20.88 -14.78
CA ARG A 596 27.76 -21.81 -15.06
C ARG A 596 28.29 -21.67 -16.48
N LEU A 597 27.41 -21.42 -17.46
CA LEU A 597 27.81 -21.12 -18.83
C LEU A 597 28.59 -19.81 -18.95
N GLY A 598 28.13 -18.75 -18.28
CA GLY A 598 28.82 -17.45 -18.27
C GLY A 598 30.26 -17.54 -17.73
N THR A 599 30.50 -18.43 -16.76
CA THR A 599 31.86 -18.68 -16.23
C THR A 599 32.75 -19.55 -17.11
N LEU A 600 32.18 -20.42 -17.96
CA LEU A 600 32.94 -21.25 -18.90
C LEU A 600 33.47 -20.45 -20.10
N GLY A 601 32.78 -19.36 -20.50
CA GLY A 601 33.28 -18.40 -21.50
C GLY A 601 34.34 -17.43 -20.99
N GLY A 602 34.55 -17.36 -19.67
CA GLY A 602 35.46 -16.40 -19.00
C GLY A 602 36.83 -16.96 -18.57
N GLN A 603 37.06 -18.28 -18.66
CA GLN A 603 38.37 -18.87 -18.35
C GLN A 603 39.32 -18.77 -19.55
N GLY A 604 39.63 -17.54 -19.94
CA GLY A 604 40.52 -17.26 -21.06
C GLY A 604 41.50 -16.11 -20.84
N THR A 605 41.35 -15.24 -19.84
CA THR A 605 42.26 -14.08 -19.68
C THR A 605 42.23 -13.47 -18.28
N GLU A 606 42.83 -14.11 -17.27
CA GLU A 606 43.39 -13.35 -16.13
C GLU A 606 44.70 -13.99 -15.69
N GLY A 607 45.77 -13.55 -16.32
CA GLY A 607 47.13 -13.86 -15.94
C GLY A 607 48.02 -12.67 -16.28
N VAL A 608 48.42 -11.95 -15.24
CA VAL A 608 49.51 -10.96 -15.20
C VAL A 608 49.13 -9.53 -15.62
N THR A 609 48.83 -8.69 -14.62
CA THR A 609 49.69 -7.54 -14.27
C THR A 609 49.20 -6.88 -12.97
N ALA A 610 49.99 -7.04 -11.90
CA ALA A 610 49.92 -6.21 -10.70
C ALA A 610 51.14 -5.30 -10.71
N VAL A 611 50.89 -3.99 -10.69
CA VAL A 611 51.76 -2.97 -10.07
C VAL A 611 50.86 -2.13 -9.19
#